data_AF-A0A800AGP8-F1
#
_entry.id   AF-A0A800AGP8-F1
#
_cell.length_a   1.000
_cell.length_b   1.000
_cell.length_c   1.000
_cell.angle_alpha   90.00
_cell.angle_beta   90.00
_cell.angle_gamma   90.00
#
_symmetry.space_group_name_H-M   'P 1'
#
loop_
_entity.id
_entity.type
_entity.pdbx_description
1 polymer ?
#
loop_
_entity_poly.entity_id
_entity_poly.type
_entity_poly.pdbx_seq_one_letter_code
_entity_poly.pdbx_strand_id
1 'polypeptide(L)' 'MREQKRRQFMETKTSYRYIVADPAICHGEPTFRGTRILVADVLEQVESGMAWEAIIEEWRYEIDRDAIAKSLSA' A
#
# COMPACT_ATOMS: atom_id res chain seq x y z
N MET A 1 -35.82 12.34 10.61
CA MET A 1 -34.68 12.93 9.84
C MET A 1 -33.59 13.34 10.81
N ARG A 2 -32.31 13.30 10.38
CA ARG A 2 -31.02 13.25 11.12
C ARG A 2 -30.60 11.80 11.39
N GLU A 3 -30.16 11.00 10.41
CA GLU A 3 -29.07 11.25 9.46
C GLU A 3 -27.79 11.75 10.15
N GLN A 4 -26.88 10.83 10.46
CA GLN A 4 -25.63 10.66 9.71
C GLN A 4 -24.55 9.98 10.56
N LYS A 5 -24.19 8.77 10.09
CA LYS A 5 -22.81 8.29 9.95
C LYS A 5 -22.01 8.23 11.25
N ARG A 6 -22.17 7.11 11.98
CA ARG A 6 -21.12 6.57 12.85
C ARG A 6 -19.87 6.42 11.98
N ARG A 7 -18.99 7.41 12.03
CA ARG A 7 -17.64 7.32 11.49
C ARG A 7 -16.99 6.18 12.26
N GLN A 8 -16.93 5.02 11.63
CA GLN A 8 -16.07 3.94 12.06
C GLN A 8 -14.67 4.55 12.11
N PHE A 9 -14.20 4.91 13.31
CA PHE A 9 -12.78 5.11 13.54
C PHE A 9 -12.17 3.73 13.28
N MET A 10 -11.72 3.51 12.05
CA MET A 10 -10.85 2.41 11.72
C MET A 10 -9.57 2.71 12.48
N GLU A 11 -9.43 2.03 13.62
CA GLU A 11 -8.21 2.00 14.42
C GLU A 11 -7.14 1.40 13.50
N THR A 12 -6.36 2.28 12.85
CA THR A 12 -5.40 1.92 11.81
C THR A 12 -4.31 1.06 12.45
N LYS A 13 -4.54 -0.25 12.45
CA LYS A 13 -3.63 -1.26 12.99
C LYS A 13 -2.42 -1.27 12.08
N THR A 14 -1.43 -0.55 12.50
CA THR A 14 -0.51 0.04 11.56
C THR A 14 0.53 -0.96 11.08
N SER A 15 0.49 -1.21 9.78
CA SER A 15 1.41 -2.04 9.00
C SER A 15 2.78 -1.36 8.78
N TYR A 16 3.22 -0.51 9.72
CA TYR A 16 4.39 0.39 9.62
C TYR A 16 5.74 -0.29 9.33
N ARG A 17 5.82 -1.63 9.33
CA ARG A 17 7.07 -2.31 8.97
C ARG A 17 7.41 -2.15 7.49
N TYR A 18 6.40 -2.10 6.61
CA TYR A 18 6.61 -2.14 5.16
C TYR A 18 6.21 -0.87 4.43
N ILE A 19 5.31 -0.06 5.01
CA ILE A 19 4.77 1.14 4.35
C ILE A 19 5.14 2.38 5.15
N VAL A 20 5.56 3.43 4.45
CA VAL A 20 5.90 4.75 4.99
C VAL A 20 5.12 5.81 4.22
N ALA A 21 4.56 6.78 4.93
CA ALA A 21 4.00 7.99 4.34
C ALA A 21 4.81 9.18 4.89
N ASP A 22 5.66 9.77 4.05
CA ASP A 22 6.53 10.89 4.41
C ASP A 22 6.25 12.05 3.44
N PRO A 23 5.85 13.25 3.89
CA PRO A 23 5.59 14.40 3.03
C PRO A 23 6.74 14.76 2.07
N ALA A 24 7.99 14.40 2.40
CA ALA A 24 9.16 14.60 1.55
C ALA A 24 9.30 13.54 0.44
N ILE A 25 8.55 12.43 0.50
CA ILE A 25 8.56 11.31 -0.44
C ILE A 25 7.21 11.23 -1.12
N CYS A 26 7.18 11.34 -2.46
CA CYS A 26 5.96 11.23 -3.26
C CYS A 26 4.77 12.03 -2.67
N HIS A 27 5.02 13.26 -2.21
CA HIS A 27 4.00 14.15 -1.65
C HIS A 27 3.27 13.64 -0.40
N GLY A 28 3.86 12.67 0.32
CA GLY A 28 3.22 12.04 1.47
C GLY A 28 2.33 10.85 1.12
N GLU A 29 2.30 10.44 -0.15
CA GLU A 29 1.63 9.21 -0.54
C GLU A 29 2.32 7.99 0.08
N PRO A 30 1.56 6.94 0.46
CA PRO A 30 2.15 5.73 1.02
C PRO A 30 3.08 5.05 0.01
N THR A 31 4.34 4.85 0.41
CA THR A 31 5.34 4.08 -0.34
C THR A 31 5.81 2.87 0.45
N PHE A 32 6.37 1.89 -0.26
CA PHE A 32 7.12 0.83 0.41
C PHE A 32 8.41 1.38 1.02
N ARG A 33 8.72 0.96 2.24
CA ARG A 33 9.87 1.45 3.00
C ARG A 33 11.17 1.21 2.24
N GLY A 34 11.97 2.26 2.09
CA GLY A 34 13.25 2.18 1.38
C GLY A 34 13.13 2.29 -0.14
N THR A 35 11.91 2.39 -0.67
CA THR A 35 11.66 2.56 -2.10
C THR A 35 10.82 3.83 -2.35
N ARG A 36 10.70 4.18 -3.62
CA ARG A 36 9.76 5.20 -4.10
C ARG A 36 8.58 4.59 -4.86
N ILE A 37 8.30 3.31 -4.59
CA ILE A 37 7.20 2.56 -5.21
C ILE A 37 5.94 2.90 -4.41
N LEU A 38 4.94 3.47 -5.08
CA LEU A 38 3.67 3.80 -4.45
C LEU A 38 2.92 2.51 -4.14
N VAL A 39 2.26 2.49 -2.98
CA VAL A 39 1.34 1.41 -2.64
C VAL A 39 0.18 1.37 -3.64
N ALA A 40 -0.27 2.53 -4.13
CA ALA A 40 -1.34 2.64 -5.12
C ALA A 40 -1.00 1.89 -6.43
N ASP A 41 0.20 2.07 -6.97
CA ASP A 41 0.62 1.42 -8.23
C ASP A 41 0.59 -0.11 -8.09
N VAL A 42 1.09 -0.63 -6.97
CA VAL A 42 1.08 -2.08 -6.70
C VAL A 42 -0.34 -2.61 -6.52
N LEU A 43 -1.22 -1.84 -5.86
CA LEU A 43 -2.63 -2.22 -5.72
C LEU A 43 -3.34 -2.24 -7.07
N GLU A 44 -3.10 -1.26 -7.95
CA GLU A 44 -3.65 -1.26 -9.32
C GLU A 44 -3.18 -2.48 -10.11
N GLN A 45 -1.91 -2.85 -10.00
CA GLN A 45 -1.38 -4.07 -10.63
C GLN A 45 -2.08 -5.33 -10.09
N VAL A 46 -2.29 -5.44 -8.78
CA VAL A 46 -3.05 -6.55 -8.18
C VAL A 46 -4.51 -6.56 -8.66
N GLU A 47 -5.17 -5.41 -8.71
CA GLU A 47 -6.56 -5.26 -9.18
C GLU A 47 -6.70 -5.60 -10.67
N SER A 48 -5.66 -5.35 -11.47
CA SER A 48 -5.61 -5.76 -12.88
C SER A 48 -5.49 -7.28 -13.08
N GLY A 49 -5.28 -8.03 -12.00
CA GLY A 49 -5.09 -9.48 -12.02
C GLY A 49 -3.66 -9.91 -12.35
N MET A 50 -2.68 -9.00 -12.25
CA MET A 50 -1.28 -9.34 -12.45
C MET A 50 -0.80 -10.34 -11.39
N ALA A 51 -0.06 -11.36 -11.84
CA ALA A 51 0.54 -12.34 -10.93
C ALA A 51 1.56 -11.66 -10.01
N TRP A 52 1.60 -12.05 -8.73
CA TRP A 52 2.46 -11.38 -7.75
C TRP A 52 3.96 -11.53 -8.08
N GLU A 53 4.37 -12.66 -8.64
CA GLU A 53 5.72 -12.85 -9.18
C GLU A 53 6.06 -11.82 -10.25
N ALA A 54 5.13 -11.55 -11.17
CA ALA A 54 5.33 -10.58 -12.23
C ALA A 54 5.44 -9.15 -11.68
N ILE A 55 4.63 -8.80 -10.68
CA ILE A 55 4.74 -7.53 -9.94
C ILE A 55 6.13 -7.40 -9.30
N ILE A 56 6.60 -8.43 -8.60
CA ILE A 56 7.92 -8.43 -7.95
C ILE A 56 9.04 -8.26 -8.98
N GLU A 57 8.95 -8.95 -10.11
CA GLU A 57 9.90 -8.84 -11.22
C GLU A 57 9.89 -7.45 -11.86
N GLU A 58 8.70 -6.88 -12.10
CA GLU A 58 8.52 -5.53 -12.66
C GLU A 58 9.20 -4.47 -11.78
N TRP A 59 9.06 -4.61 -10.46
CA TRP A 59 9.73 -3.77 -9.48
C TRP A 59 11.16 -4.21 -9.14
N ARG A 60 11.77 -5.06 -9.98
CA ARG A 60 13.18 -5.49 -9.87
C ARG A 60 13.53 -6.06 -8.49
N TYR A 61 12.59 -6.76 -7.85
CA TYR A 61 12.74 -7.35 -6.52
C TYR A 61 12.97 -6.34 -5.39
N GLU A 62 12.63 -5.06 -5.60
CA GLU A 62 12.62 -4.02 -4.54
C GLU A 62 11.47 -4.22 -3.55
N ILE A 63 10.45 -4.98 -3.94
CA ILE A 63 9.35 -5.41 -3.06
C ILE A 63 9.22 -6.93 -3.12
N ASP A 64 8.80 -7.51 -2.01
CA ASP A 64 8.58 -8.95 -1.88
C ASP A 64 7.09 -9.28 -1.74
N ARG A 65 6.81 -10.59 -1.67
CA ARG A 65 5.46 -11.13 -1.53
C ARG A 65 4.77 -10.64 -0.25
N ASP A 66 5.53 -10.46 0.83
CA ASP A 66 5.00 -10.01 2.12
C ASP A 66 4.62 -8.53 2.07
N ALA A 67 5.41 -7.70 1.37
CA ALA A 67 5.08 -6.30 1.12
C ALA A 67 3.74 -6.19 0.37
N ILE A 68 3.54 -6.96 -0.69
CA ILE A 68 2.28 -7.01 -1.46
C ILE A 68 1.12 -7.52 -0.58
N ALA A 69 1.32 -8.58 0.18
CA ALA A 69 0.27 -9.09 1.08
C ALA A 69 -0.13 -8.05 2.14
N LYS A 70 0.84 -7.27 2.64
CA LYS A 70 0.59 -6.25 3.66
C LYS A 70 -0.13 -5.03 3.10
N SER A 71 0.14 -4.60 1.87
CA SER A 71 -0.57 -3.48 1.26
C SER A 71 -2.07 -3.73 1.10
N LEU A 72 -2.49 -4.98 0.93
CA LEU A 72 -3.91 -5.38 0.86
C LEU A 72 -4.65 -5.30 2.21
N SER A 73 -3.92 -5.14 3.32
CA SER A 73 -4.46 -5.12 4.68
C SER A 73 -4.12 -3.86 5.48
N ALA A 74 -3.51 -2.87 4.79
CA ALA A 74 -2.96 -1.64 5.37
C ALA A 74 -4.02 -0.57 5.66
#